data_AF-A0A7J7UFT3-F1
#
_entry.id   AF-A0A7J7UFT3-F1
#
_cell.length_a   1.000
_cell.length_b   1.000
_cell.length_c   1.000
_cell.angle_alpha   90.00
_cell.angle_beta   90.00
_cell.angle_gamma   90.00
#
_symmetry.space_group_name_H-M   'P 1'
#
loop_
_entity.id
_entity.type
_entity.pdbx_description
1 polymer ?
#
loop_
_entity_poly.entity_id
_entity_poly.type
_entity_poly.pdbx_seq_one_letter_code
_entity_poly.pdbx_strand_id
1 'polypeptide(L)'
;MAAPSTRALWGYCGRGWSRAMRGCRLPGLRSSWPGSPLGARLLSQEKRASETHFGFETVSEEEKGDKVYQVFESVAKKYDVMNDMMSLGIHRVWKDVLLWRMHPFPGTQLLDVAGGTGDIAFRFLNYIQAQHRRKQKRQLRTQQNLSWEEIAQKYQNEEDSLNGSHVVICDINKEMLKIGKKKACAQGYKTGLAWVLGDAEELPFDEDKFDVYTIAFGIRNVTHMDRALQEAHRVLKPGGRFLCLEFSQVDNPLVSKLYDLYSFQVIPVLGEVIAGNWKSYQYLVESIRKFPAQEEFKEMIEDAGFQKVTYESLSSGIVAIHSGFKL
;
A
#
# COMPACT_ATOMS: atom_id res chain seq x y z
N MET A 1 45.00 37.68 15.07
CA MET A 1 45.10 38.37 16.37
C MET A 1 43.71 38.87 16.72
N ALA A 2 43.10 38.72 17.88
CA ALA A 2 43.13 37.78 18.98
C ALA A 2 41.81 38.08 19.75
N ALA A 3 41.21 37.08 20.38
CA ALA A 3 40.02 37.20 21.20
C ALA A 3 40.22 38.15 22.41
N PRO A 4 39.15 38.38 23.18
CA PRO A 4 39.24 37.86 24.54
C PRO A 4 38.02 37.06 24.99
N SER A 5 38.35 36.12 25.87
CA SER A 5 37.49 35.22 26.62
C SER A 5 36.89 35.88 27.85
N THR A 6 35.82 35.30 28.39
CA THR A 6 35.69 35.14 29.85
C THR A 6 34.67 34.05 30.19
N ARG A 7 35.12 33.09 31.00
CA ARG A 7 34.37 32.06 31.73
C ARG A 7 34.01 32.58 33.13
N ALA A 8 32.85 32.16 33.66
CA ALA A 8 32.58 31.86 35.08
C ALA A 8 31.21 31.11 35.08
N LEU A 9 30.97 29.84 35.46
CA LEU A 9 31.40 28.94 36.53
C LEU A 9 30.72 29.22 37.90
N TRP A 10 30.11 28.15 38.47
CA TRP A 10 29.48 27.94 39.80
C TRP A 10 27.99 28.35 39.96
N GLY A 11 27.09 27.60 40.61
CA GLY A 11 27.17 26.32 41.32
C GLY A 11 25.96 26.12 42.27
N TYR A 12 25.58 24.86 42.49
CA TYR A 12 24.97 24.27 43.71
C TYR A 12 23.63 24.75 44.32
N CYS A 13 22.64 23.85 44.30
CA CYS A 13 21.90 23.28 45.46
C CYS A 13 20.77 22.39 44.89
N GLY A 14 20.56 21.11 45.21
CA GLY A 14 20.81 20.39 46.45
C GLY A 14 19.50 20.26 47.23
N ARG A 15 18.85 19.09 47.19
CA ARG A 15 18.14 18.41 48.30
C ARG A 15 17.34 17.20 47.79
N GLY A 16 17.84 16.01 48.08
CA GLY A 16 17.05 14.79 48.10
C GLY A 16 16.31 14.64 49.43
N TRP A 17 15.20 13.91 49.42
CA TRP A 17 14.53 13.40 50.61
C TRP A 17 14.30 11.90 50.43
N SER A 18 15.03 11.11 51.21
CA SER A 18 14.76 9.70 51.52
C SER A 18 14.64 9.57 53.04
N ARG A 19 13.65 8.80 53.51
CA ARG A 19 13.50 8.09 54.80
C ARG A 19 12.01 8.08 55.18
N ALA A 20 11.43 7.11 55.86
CA ALA A 20 11.81 5.78 56.30
C ALA A 20 10.57 5.13 56.96
N MET A 21 10.64 3.81 57.08
CA MET A 21 9.71 2.87 57.72
C MET A 21 9.17 3.24 59.12
N ARG A 22 7.95 2.76 59.40
CA ARG A 22 7.45 2.16 60.66
C ARG A 22 6.38 1.13 60.24
N GLY A 23 6.32 -0.13 60.64
CA GLY A 23 6.86 -0.80 61.84
C GLY A 23 5.74 -0.98 62.88
N CYS A 24 4.88 -1.99 62.73
CA CYS A 24 4.00 -2.49 63.80
C CYS A 24 3.85 -4.02 63.67
N ARG A 25 4.01 -4.72 64.79
CA ARG A 25 4.04 -6.19 64.92
C ARG A 25 3.09 -6.64 66.04
N LEU A 26 2.44 -7.79 65.79
CA LEU A 26 1.99 -8.86 66.72
C LEU A 26 0.64 -8.74 67.48
N PRO A 27 0.00 -9.87 67.93
CA PRO A 27 0.25 -11.30 67.65
C PRO A 27 -1.00 -12.20 67.37
N GLY A 28 -0.76 -13.37 66.77
CA GLY A 28 -1.19 -14.67 67.31
C GLY A 28 -2.59 -15.23 66.99
N LEU A 29 -2.66 -16.19 66.05
CA LEU A 29 -3.48 -17.40 66.19
C LEU A 29 -2.91 -18.52 65.30
N ARG A 30 -2.75 -19.71 65.90
CA ARG A 30 -2.13 -20.91 65.33
C ARG A 30 -3.19 -21.85 64.73
N SER A 31 -2.74 -22.58 63.69
CA SER A 31 -3.12 -23.95 63.29
C SER A 31 -4.54 -24.11 62.70
N SER A 32 -4.79 -24.87 61.63
CA SER A 32 -4.17 -26.09 61.11
C SER A 32 -4.81 -26.46 59.74
N TRP A 33 -4.26 -27.49 59.07
CA TRP A 33 -4.83 -28.33 57.96
C TRP A 33 -4.28 -28.11 56.54
N PRO A 34 -4.19 -29.20 55.73
CA PRO A 34 -2.93 -29.61 55.11
C PRO A 34 -2.82 -29.31 53.61
N GLY A 35 -1.60 -29.53 53.09
CA GLY A 35 -1.19 -29.23 51.72
C GLY A 35 -2.09 -29.81 50.62
N SER A 36 -2.28 -29.01 49.58
CA SER A 36 -2.76 -29.41 48.27
C SER A 36 -1.75 -28.89 47.24
N PRO A 37 -1.40 -29.67 46.20
CA PRO A 37 -0.30 -29.34 45.33
C PRO A 37 -0.67 -28.22 44.35
N LEU A 38 0.38 -27.52 43.93
CA LEU A 38 0.42 -26.48 42.91
C LEU A 38 -0.32 -26.89 41.63
N GLY A 39 -1.60 -26.54 41.54
CA GLY A 39 -2.33 -26.44 40.29
C GLY A 39 -2.21 -25.03 39.75
N ALA A 40 -1.05 -24.68 39.19
CA ALA A 40 -0.96 -23.51 38.33
C ALA A 40 -1.83 -23.80 37.10
N ARG A 41 -3.12 -23.42 37.17
CA ARG A 41 -3.95 -23.23 35.98
C ARG A 41 -3.27 -22.13 35.18
N LEU A 42 -2.37 -22.52 34.27
CA LEU A 42 -2.12 -21.73 33.07
C LEU A 42 -3.48 -21.59 32.40
N LEU A 43 -4.14 -20.46 32.65
CA LEU A 43 -5.07 -19.91 31.68
C LEU A 43 -4.20 -19.46 30.51
N SER A 44 -3.75 -20.42 29.69
CA SER A 44 -3.46 -20.11 28.30
C SER A 44 -4.80 -19.63 27.75
N GLN A 45 -4.95 -18.33 27.61
CA GLN A 45 -5.90 -17.79 26.66
C GLN A 45 -5.51 -18.41 25.32
N GLU A 46 -6.16 -19.51 24.94
CA GLU A 46 -6.26 -19.88 23.54
C GLU A 46 -6.87 -18.65 22.88
N LYS A 47 -6.04 -17.84 22.22
CA LYS A 47 -6.52 -16.98 21.13
C LYS A 47 -7.28 -17.95 20.24
N ARG A 48 -8.62 -17.90 20.25
CA ARG A 48 -9.40 -18.52 19.18
C ARG A 48 -8.81 -17.93 17.91
N ALA A 49 -8.13 -18.77 17.12
CA ALA A 49 -7.60 -18.36 15.84
C ALA A 49 -8.79 -17.85 15.05
N SER A 50 -8.82 -16.55 14.77
CA SER A 50 -9.81 -15.99 13.88
C SER A 50 -9.55 -16.58 12.50
N GLU A 51 -10.63 -17.03 11.86
CA GLU A 51 -10.60 -17.68 10.55
C GLU A 51 -10.82 -16.64 9.46
N THR A 52 -10.22 -16.87 8.30
CA THR A 52 -10.32 -16.03 7.10
C THR A 52 -10.33 -16.91 5.86
N HIS A 53 -10.42 -16.30 4.67
CA HIS A 53 -10.52 -17.02 3.40
C HIS A 53 -9.25 -16.90 2.57
N PHE A 54 -8.77 -18.04 2.08
CA PHE A 54 -7.79 -18.16 1.00
C PHE A 54 -8.50 -18.75 -0.23
N GLY A 55 -8.98 -17.88 -1.11
CA GLY A 55 -9.86 -18.30 -2.19
C GLY A 55 -11.15 -18.93 -1.64
N PHE A 56 -11.44 -20.18 -1.99
CA PHE A 56 -12.59 -20.92 -1.44
C PHE A 56 -12.28 -21.74 -0.19
N GLU A 57 -11.02 -21.79 0.25
CA GLU A 57 -10.60 -22.47 1.48
C GLU A 57 -10.77 -21.52 2.70
N THR A 58 -11.18 -22.09 3.84
CA THR A 58 -11.17 -21.38 5.13
C THR A 58 -9.91 -21.76 5.89
N VAL A 59 -9.13 -20.77 6.31
CA VAL A 59 -7.80 -20.92 6.91
C VAL A 59 -7.66 -19.98 8.10
N SER A 60 -6.64 -20.19 8.95
CA SER A 60 -6.32 -19.20 9.97
C SER A 60 -5.73 -17.93 9.35
N GLU A 61 -5.82 -16.80 10.06
CA GLU A 61 -5.24 -15.53 9.58
C GLU A 61 -3.73 -15.60 9.32
N GLU A 62 -2.97 -16.25 10.21
CA GLU A 62 -1.54 -16.44 10.05
C GLU A 62 -1.24 -17.28 8.79
N GLU A 63 -2.01 -18.34 8.57
CA GLU A 63 -1.86 -19.21 7.41
C GLU A 63 -2.23 -18.49 6.09
N LYS A 64 -3.22 -17.59 6.10
CA LYS A 64 -3.58 -16.79 4.91
C LYS A 64 -2.39 -15.94 4.46
N GLY A 65 -1.77 -15.22 5.39
CA GLY A 65 -0.62 -14.34 5.09
C GLY A 65 0.51 -15.12 4.41
N ASP A 66 0.88 -16.27 4.98
CA ASP A 66 1.93 -17.13 4.45
C ASP A 66 1.57 -17.73 3.09
N LYS A 67 0.34 -18.24 2.90
CA LYS A 67 -0.12 -18.79 1.62
C LYS A 67 -0.10 -17.74 0.51
N VAL A 68 -0.60 -16.53 0.79
CA VAL A 68 -0.57 -15.40 -0.15
C VAL A 68 0.87 -15.03 -0.50
N TYR A 69 1.73 -14.89 0.51
CA TYR A 69 3.15 -14.57 0.30
C TYR A 69 3.82 -15.58 -0.65
N GLN A 70 3.62 -16.89 -0.41
CA GLN A 70 4.18 -17.96 -1.23
C GLN A 70 3.66 -17.93 -2.68
N VAL A 71 2.38 -17.64 -2.89
CA VAL A 71 1.81 -17.46 -4.25
C VAL A 71 2.58 -16.35 -4.96
N PHE A 72 2.67 -15.16 -4.37
CA PHE A 72 3.33 -14.01 -5.00
C PHE A 72 4.83 -14.21 -5.20
N GLU A 73 5.52 -14.86 -4.26
CA GLU A 73 6.94 -15.21 -4.41
C GLU A 73 7.15 -16.15 -5.61
N SER A 74 6.30 -17.17 -5.76
CA SER A 74 6.39 -18.15 -6.85
C SER A 74 6.11 -17.53 -8.23
N VAL A 75 5.22 -16.53 -8.30
CA VAL A 75 4.85 -15.88 -9.55
C VAL A 75 5.58 -14.57 -9.81
N ALA A 76 6.40 -14.05 -8.88
CA ALA A 76 7.01 -12.73 -8.99
C ALA A 76 7.67 -12.47 -10.37
N LYS A 77 8.47 -13.42 -10.86
CA LYS A 77 9.14 -13.33 -12.18
C LYS A 77 8.17 -13.37 -13.38
N LYS A 78 7.00 -13.97 -13.21
CA LYS A 78 5.96 -14.16 -14.24
C LYS A 78 4.72 -13.29 -13.99
N TYR A 79 4.75 -12.39 -13.02
CA TYR A 79 3.60 -11.61 -12.58
C TYR A 79 3.02 -10.74 -13.70
N ASP A 80 3.87 -10.08 -14.48
CA ASP A 80 3.44 -9.29 -15.63
C ASP A 80 2.75 -10.17 -16.69
N VAL A 81 3.28 -11.37 -16.95
CA VAL A 81 2.71 -12.35 -17.89
C VAL A 81 1.33 -12.80 -17.43
N MET A 82 1.19 -13.08 -16.13
CA MET A 82 -0.08 -13.43 -15.50
C MET A 82 -1.13 -12.32 -15.71
N ASN A 83 -0.75 -11.06 -15.42
CA ASN A 83 -1.64 -9.91 -15.62
C ASN A 83 -2.02 -9.67 -17.09
N ASP A 84 -1.05 -9.82 -18.00
CA ASP A 84 -1.30 -9.70 -19.44
C ASP A 84 -2.29 -10.75 -19.92
N MET A 85 -2.19 -12.00 -19.45
CA MET A 85 -3.12 -13.05 -19.82
C MET A 85 -4.51 -12.80 -19.26
N MET A 86 -4.62 -12.57 -17.95
CA MET A 86 -5.92 -12.39 -17.29
C MET A 86 -6.80 -11.31 -17.93
N SER A 87 -6.16 -10.22 -18.34
CA SER A 87 -6.85 -9.03 -18.84
C SER A 87 -6.72 -8.86 -20.34
N LEU A 88 -6.04 -9.77 -21.04
CA LEU A 88 -5.64 -9.61 -22.44
C LEU A 88 -4.92 -8.27 -22.68
N GLY A 89 -4.11 -7.84 -21.71
CA GLY A 89 -3.38 -6.57 -21.71
C GLY A 89 -4.20 -5.31 -21.37
N ILE A 90 -5.53 -5.42 -21.22
CA ILE A 90 -6.42 -4.26 -20.95
C ILE A 90 -6.11 -3.59 -19.61
N HIS A 91 -5.53 -4.32 -18.65
CA HIS A 91 -5.15 -3.75 -17.36
C HIS A 91 -4.20 -2.55 -17.45
N ARG A 92 -3.43 -2.43 -18.53
CA ARG A 92 -2.58 -1.28 -18.78
C ARG A 92 -3.41 -0.01 -18.96
N VAL A 93 -4.53 -0.12 -19.68
CA VAL A 93 -5.51 0.96 -19.86
C VAL A 93 -6.19 1.29 -18.54
N TRP A 94 -6.59 0.29 -17.76
CA TRP A 94 -7.18 0.54 -16.43
C TRP A 94 -6.22 1.29 -15.50
N LYS A 95 -4.93 0.92 -15.49
CA LYS A 95 -3.89 1.65 -14.74
C LYS A 95 -3.70 3.08 -15.27
N ASP A 96 -3.80 3.31 -16.58
CA ASP A 96 -3.77 4.67 -17.15
C ASP A 96 -4.99 5.50 -16.75
N VAL A 97 -6.18 4.90 -16.73
CA VAL A 97 -7.41 5.54 -16.25
C VAL A 97 -7.28 5.89 -14.76
N LEU A 98 -6.70 5.02 -13.93
CA LEU A 98 -6.41 5.32 -12.52
C LEU A 98 -5.53 6.58 -12.38
N LEU A 99 -4.43 6.67 -13.14
CA LEU A 99 -3.56 7.85 -13.12
C LEU A 99 -4.28 9.10 -13.63
N TRP A 100 -5.11 8.96 -14.66
CA TRP A 100 -5.94 10.05 -15.14
C TRP A 100 -6.87 10.52 -14.03
N ARG A 101 -7.63 9.63 -13.39
CA ARG A 101 -8.55 9.97 -12.29
C ARG A 101 -7.85 10.58 -11.09
N MET A 102 -6.65 10.10 -10.76
CA MET A 102 -5.79 10.67 -9.71
C MET A 102 -5.49 12.14 -9.96
N HIS A 103 -5.28 12.54 -11.23
CA HIS A 103 -4.90 13.90 -11.62
C HIS A 103 -3.75 14.49 -10.77
N PRO A 104 -2.60 13.80 -10.64
CA PRO A 104 -1.56 14.26 -9.74
C PRO A 104 -0.91 15.55 -10.24
N PHE A 105 -0.55 16.44 -9.32
CA PHE A 105 0.12 17.71 -9.61
C PHE A 105 1.58 17.67 -9.17
N PRO A 106 2.48 18.47 -9.77
CA PRO A 106 3.87 18.51 -9.36
C PRO A 106 4.01 18.90 -7.88
N GLY A 107 4.80 18.13 -7.12
CA GLY A 107 4.96 18.23 -5.67
C GLY A 107 4.22 17.15 -4.87
N THR A 108 3.34 16.38 -5.51
CA THR A 108 2.53 15.33 -4.86
C THR A 108 3.41 14.24 -4.23
N GLN A 109 3.13 13.91 -2.96
CA GLN A 109 3.68 12.76 -2.26
C GLN A 109 2.70 11.57 -2.39
N LEU A 110 3.08 10.57 -3.19
CA LEU A 110 2.29 9.37 -3.44
C LEU A 110 2.82 8.19 -2.60
N LEU A 111 1.91 7.47 -1.95
CA LEU A 111 2.17 6.13 -1.40
C LEU A 111 1.46 5.08 -2.27
N ASP A 112 2.21 4.15 -2.84
CA ASP A 112 1.72 3.04 -3.65
C ASP A 112 1.91 1.71 -2.89
N VAL A 113 0.83 1.18 -2.33
CA VAL A 113 0.82 -0.03 -1.49
C VAL A 113 0.48 -1.26 -2.33
N ALA A 114 1.12 -2.39 -2.01
CA ALA A 114 1.10 -3.61 -2.83
C ALA A 114 1.55 -3.37 -4.28
N GLY A 115 2.38 -2.34 -4.47
CA GLY A 115 2.87 -1.87 -5.76
C GLY A 115 4.27 -2.36 -6.10
N GLY A 116 4.72 -3.51 -5.56
CA GLY A 116 6.13 -3.88 -5.52
C GLY A 116 6.86 -3.92 -6.87
N THR A 117 6.17 -4.10 -8.00
CA THR A 117 6.77 -4.01 -9.35
C THR A 117 6.97 -2.59 -9.86
N GLY A 118 6.35 -1.59 -9.22
CA GLY A 118 6.47 -0.17 -9.49
C GLY A 118 5.62 0.36 -10.64
N ASP A 119 4.69 -0.42 -11.20
CA ASP A 119 3.96 -0.02 -12.42
C ASP A 119 3.20 1.31 -12.27
N ILE A 120 2.49 1.51 -11.15
CA ILE A 120 1.76 2.75 -10.87
C ILE A 120 2.73 3.90 -10.59
N ALA A 121 3.75 3.65 -9.77
CA ALA A 121 4.80 4.62 -9.47
C ALA A 121 5.51 5.16 -10.73
N PHE A 122 5.85 4.29 -11.68
CA PHE A 122 6.48 4.69 -12.94
C PHE A 122 5.53 5.52 -13.80
N ARG A 123 4.25 5.12 -13.90
CA ARG A 123 3.23 5.89 -14.62
C ARG A 123 3.03 7.27 -14.00
N PHE A 124 3.01 7.37 -12.68
CA PHE A 124 2.93 8.63 -11.95
C PHE A 124 4.08 9.56 -12.29
N LEU A 125 5.33 9.09 -12.18
CA LEU A 125 6.51 9.91 -12.47
C LEU A 125 6.52 10.37 -13.93
N ASN A 126 6.23 9.48 -14.86
CA ASN A 126 6.12 9.81 -16.28
C ASN A 126 5.03 10.85 -16.56
N TYR A 127 3.89 10.74 -15.86
CA TYR A 127 2.81 11.70 -15.95
C TYR A 127 3.25 13.09 -15.47
N ILE A 128 3.88 13.19 -14.29
CA ILE A 128 4.39 14.45 -13.73
C ILE A 128 5.43 15.08 -14.67
N GLN A 129 6.41 14.30 -15.12
CA GLN A 129 7.43 14.79 -16.05
C GLN A 129 6.82 15.28 -17.37
N ALA A 130 5.82 14.59 -17.90
CA ALA A 130 5.12 15.01 -19.12
C ALA A 130 4.35 16.32 -18.90
N GLN A 131 3.69 16.49 -17.75
CA GLN A 131 3.02 17.76 -17.39
C GLN A 131 4.03 18.90 -17.25
N HIS A 132 5.16 18.66 -16.60
CA HIS A 132 6.24 19.64 -16.45
C HIS A 132 6.77 20.09 -17.82
N ARG A 133 7.12 19.14 -18.71
CA ARG A 133 7.57 19.43 -20.08
C ARG A 133 6.53 20.22 -20.88
N ARG A 134 5.24 19.89 -20.76
CA ARG A 134 4.15 20.64 -21.41
C ARG A 134 4.06 22.08 -20.91
N LYS A 135 4.21 22.31 -19.59
CA LYS A 135 4.20 23.63 -18.98
C LYS A 135 5.40 24.48 -19.44
N GLN A 136 6.61 23.93 -19.41
CA GLN A 136 7.82 24.59 -19.92
C GLN A 136 7.67 24.96 -21.40
N LYS A 137 7.21 24.03 -22.24
CA LYS A 137 7.00 24.29 -23.68
C LYS A 137 5.97 25.40 -23.94
N ARG A 138 4.91 25.48 -23.13
CA ARG A 138 3.93 26.58 -23.20
C ARG A 138 4.55 27.92 -22.80
N GLN A 139 5.33 27.97 -21.72
CA GLN A 139 6.02 29.18 -21.27
C GLN A 139 7.04 29.69 -22.29
N LEU A 140 7.81 28.79 -22.91
CA LEU A 140 8.73 29.14 -23.98
C LEU A 140 7.99 29.71 -25.20
N ARG A 141 6.86 29.11 -25.60
CA ARG A 141 6.03 29.61 -26.72
C ARG A 141 5.47 31.01 -26.47
N THR A 142 5.20 31.38 -25.22
CA THR A 142 4.73 32.73 -24.87
C THR A 142 5.86 33.77 -24.90
N GLN A 143 7.13 33.36 -24.91
CA GLN A 143 8.29 34.26 -24.94
C GLN A 143 8.80 34.40 -26.38
N GLN A 144 8.36 35.45 -27.08
CA GLN A 144 8.61 35.63 -28.53
C GLN A 144 10.06 36.00 -28.91
N ASN A 145 10.89 36.43 -27.96
CA ASN A 145 12.22 37.02 -28.24
C ASN A 145 13.41 36.24 -27.67
N LEU A 146 13.25 34.97 -27.27
CA LEU A 146 14.38 34.19 -26.75
C LEU A 146 15.34 33.79 -27.87
N SER A 147 16.65 33.89 -27.62
CA SER A 147 17.67 33.32 -28.51
C SER A 147 17.69 31.79 -28.43
N TRP A 148 18.24 31.12 -29.45
CA TRP A 148 18.40 29.65 -29.44
C TRP A 148 19.30 29.16 -28.28
N GLU A 149 20.26 29.98 -27.84
CA GLU A 149 21.17 29.68 -26.72
C GLU A 149 20.42 29.73 -25.38
N GLU A 150 19.54 30.73 -25.19
CA GLU A 150 18.69 30.86 -24.01
C GLU A 150 17.66 29.73 -23.93
N ILE A 151 17.11 29.31 -25.07
CA ILE A 151 16.21 28.16 -25.16
C ILE A 151 16.98 26.88 -24.78
N ALA A 152 18.17 26.67 -25.33
CA ALA A 152 19.00 25.49 -25.04
C ALA A 152 19.38 25.40 -23.55
N GLN A 153 19.80 26.51 -22.93
CA GLN A 153 20.09 26.55 -21.49
C GLN A 153 18.86 26.23 -20.63
N LYS A 154 17.66 26.71 -21.01
CA LYS A 154 16.42 26.40 -20.27
C LYS A 154 16.03 24.92 -20.33
N TYR A 155 16.39 24.21 -21.38
CA TYR A 155 16.21 22.76 -21.46
C TYR A 155 17.32 21.97 -20.74
N GLN A 156 18.52 22.55 -20.56
CA GLN A 156 19.64 21.88 -19.88
C GLN A 156 19.52 21.89 -18.35
N ASN A 157 18.82 22.87 -17.77
CA ASN A 157 18.49 22.91 -16.33
C ASN A 157 17.33 21.92 -16.00
N GLU A 158 17.57 20.62 -16.15
CA GLU A 158 16.61 19.54 -15.83
C GLU A 158 16.60 19.13 -14.34
N GLU A 159 17.24 19.90 -13.45
CA GLU A 159 17.55 19.43 -12.10
C GLU A 159 16.33 19.13 -11.20
N ASP A 160 15.12 19.56 -11.55
CA ASP A 160 13.92 19.19 -10.79
C ASP A 160 12.67 18.99 -11.67
N SER A 161 12.76 18.11 -12.69
CA SER A 161 11.59 17.73 -13.52
C SER A 161 10.43 17.12 -12.74
N LEU A 162 10.68 16.65 -11.51
CA LEU A 162 9.68 16.10 -10.60
C LEU A 162 9.06 17.15 -9.69
N ASN A 163 9.69 18.33 -9.57
CA ASN A 163 9.18 19.48 -8.82
C ASN A 163 8.85 19.13 -7.36
N GLY A 164 9.70 18.31 -6.74
CA GLY A 164 9.50 17.76 -5.38
C GLY A 164 8.53 16.58 -5.27
N SER A 165 7.95 16.08 -6.37
CA SER A 165 7.09 14.88 -6.33
C SER A 165 7.90 13.64 -5.95
N HIS A 166 7.32 12.82 -5.08
CA HIS A 166 7.96 11.59 -4.63
C HIS A 166 6.94 10.45 -4.56
N VAL A 167 7.39 9.24 -4.87
CA VAL A 167 6.59 8.03 -4.74
C VAL A 167 7.28 7.08 -3.79
N VAL A 168 6.57 6.67 -2.75
CA VAL A 168 6.96 5.58 -1.86
C VAL A 168 6.22 4.33 -2.30
N ILE A 169 6.94 3.29 -2.68
CA ILE A 169 6.40 1.97 -3.01
C ILE A 169 6.52 1.11 -1.76
N CYS A 170 5.39 0.62 -1.27
CA CYS A 170 5.33 -0.28 -0.12
C CYS A 170 4.76 -1.64 -0.54
N ASP A 171 5.44 -2.72 -0.19
CA ASP A 171 4.98 -4.08 -0.47
C ASP A 171 5.49 -5.02 0.62
N ILE A 172 4.68 -6.02 0.98
CA ILE A 172 5.06 -7.04 1.96
C ILE A 172 6.05 -8.06 1.36
N ASN A 173 6.05 -8.21 0.03
CA ASN A 173 6.88 -9.18 -0.67
C ASN A 173 8.21 -8.57 -1.14
N LYS A 174 9.29 -9.07 -0.55
CA LYS A 174 10.66 -8.62 -0.86
C LYS A 174 11.09 -8.92 -2.30
N GLU A 175 10.65 -10.03 -2.89
CA GLU A 175 10.99 -10.38 -4.27
C GLU A 175 10.32 -9.44 -5.27
N MET A 176 9.07 -9.02 -5.00
CA MET A 176 8.37 -8.04 -5.81
C MET A 176 9.14 -6.71 -5.83
N LEU A 177 9.54 -6.20 -4.65
CA LEU A 177 10.37 -4.99 -4.54
C LEU A 177 11.71 -5.13 -5.27
N LYS A 178 12.35 -6.30 -5.24
CA LYS A 178 13.60 -6.54 -6.01
C LYS A 178 13.36 -6.43 -7.51
N ILE A 179 12.24 -6.94 -8.01
CA ILE A 179 11.85 -6.83 -9.42
C ILE A 179 11.58 -5.36 -9.78
N GLY A 180 10.81 -4.64 -8.97
CA GLY A 180 10.53 -3.23 -9.17
C GLY A 180 11.80 -2.38 -9.22
N LYS A 181 12.74 -2.59 -8.28
CA LYS A 181 14.06 -1.92 -8.29
C LYS A 181 14.86 -2.19 -9.57
N LYS A 182 14.86 -3.44 -10.05
CA LYS A 182 15.52 -3.79 -11.32
C LYS A 182 14.88 -3.09 -12.51
N LYS A 183 13.54 -3.07 -12.59
CA LYS A 183 12.79 -2.35 -13.63
C LYS A 183 13.09 -0.85 -13.58
N ALA A 184 13.12 -0.27 -12.38
CA ALA A 184 13.40 1.15 -12.20
C ALA A 184 14.80 1.52 -12.69
N CYS A 185 15.80 0.70 -12.35
CA CYS A 185 17.18 0.85 -12.84
C CYS A 185 17.26 0.73 -14.36
N ALA A 186 16.60 -0.27 -14.95
CA ALA A 186 16.60 -0.49 -16.40
C ALA A 186 15.92 0.65 -17.18
N GLN A 187 14.91 1.29 -16.60
CA GLN A 187 14.22 2.45 -17.18
C GLN A 187 14.90 3.78 -16.85
N GLY A 188 15.99 3.77 -16.07
CA GLY A 188 16.79 4.97 -15.79
C GLY A 188 16.19 5.91 -14.74
N TYR A 189 15.25 5.48 -13.90
CA TYR A 189 14.77 6.30 -12.79
C TYR A 189 15.86 6.42 -11.72
N LYS A 190 16.36 7.65 -11.51
CA LYS A 190 17.44 7.95 -10.55
C LYS A 190 16.95 8.59 -9.26
N THR A 191 15.81 9.28 -9.30
CA THR A 191 15.25 10.07 -8.20
C THR A 191 13.73 9.91 -8.14
N GLY A 192 13.11 10.32 -7.02
CA GLY A 192 11.65 10.34 -6.88
C GLY A 192 10.98 9.01 -6.49
N LEU A 193 11.77 7.96 -6.22
CA LEU A 193 11.28 6.65 -5.79
C LEU A 193 11.93 6.24 -4.46
N ALA A 194 11.11 5.81 -3.51
CA ALA A 194 11.54 5.07 -2.31
C ALA A 194 10.85 3.70 -2.28
N TRP A 195 11.53 2.70 -1.73
CA TRP A 195 11.04 1.33 -1.68
C TRP A 195 11.07 0.83 -0.23
N VAL A 196 9.91 0.45 0.28
CA VAL A 196 9.70 0.07 1.67
C VAL A 196 9.10 -1.34 1.74
N LEU A 197 9.70 -2.21 2.55
CA LEU A 197 9.10 -3.48 2.92
C LEU A 197 8.14 -3.21 4.08
N GLY A 198 6.86 -3.49 3.92
CA GLY A 198 5.85 -3.20 4.93
C GLY A 198 4.52 -3.89 4.67
N ASP A 199 3.76 -4.07 5.75
CA ASP A 199 2.41 -4.61 5.69
C ASP A 199 1.41 -3.46 5.48
N ALA A 200 0.41 -3.68 4.63
CA ALA A 200 -0.66 -2.71 4.39
C ALA A 200 -1.54 -2.52 5.65
N GLU A 201 -1.61 -3.51 6.53
CA GLU A 201 -2.38 -3.48 7.79
C GLU A 201 -1.64 -2.76 8.94
N GLU A 202 -0.33 -2.53 8.79
CA GLU A 202 0.51 -1.85 9.77
C GLU A 202 1.65 -1.13 9.04
N LEU A 203 1.34 0.04 8.49
CA LEU A 203 2.27 0.78 7.65
C LEU A 203 3.36 1.46 8.51
N PRO A 204 4.64 1.35 8.15
CA PRO A 204 5.76 1.92 8.91
C PRO A 204 5.95 3.43 8.64
N PHE A 205 4.85 4.18 8.60
CA PHE A 205 4.82 5.62 8.36
C PHE A 205 4.04 6.32 9.47
N ASP A 206 4.43 7.53 9.84
CA ASP A 206 3.59 8.34 10.74
C ASP A 206 2.29 8.76 10.03
N GLU A 207 1.36 9.33 10.79
CA GLU A 207 0.15 9.94 10.26
C GLU A 207 0.44 11.17 9.38
N ASP A 208 -0.50 11.49 8.48
CA ASP A 208 -0.53 12.72 7.70
C ASP A 208 0.73 13.00 6.85
N LYS A 209 1.27 11.98 6.18
CA LYS A 209 2.49 12.09 5.36
C LYS A 209 2.23 12.21 3.87
N PHE A 210 1.18 11.58 3.37
CA PHE A 210 0.95 11.44 1.93
C PHE A 210 -0.24 12.27 1.44
N ASP A 211 -0.13 12.79 0.22
CA ASP A 211 -1.22 13.51 -0.44
C ASP A 211 -2.14 12.52 -1.16
N VAL A 212 -1.59 11.42 -1.67
CA VAL A 212 -2.31 10.38 -2.41
C VAL A 212 -1.88 9.00 -1.93
N TYR A 213 -2.85 8.11 -1.79
CA TYR A 213 -2.67 6.68 -1.52
C TYR A 213 -3.23 5.89 -2.68
N THR A 214 -2.44 4.95 -3.23
CA THR A 214 -2.90 3.97 -4.21
C THR A 214 -2.69 2.54 -3.75
N ILE A 215 -3.64 1.69 -4.11
CA ILE A 215 -3.47 0.24 -4.08
C ILE A 215 -4.17 -0.36 -5.31
N ALA A 216 -3.39 -1.01 -6.18
CA ALA A 216 -3.86 -1.50 -7.47
C ALA A 216 -3.68 -3.02 -7.59
N PHE A 217 -4.80 -3.74 -7.69
CA PHE A 217 -4.86 -5.20 -7.74
C PHE A 217 -4.15 -5.88 -6.55
N GLY A 218 -4.16 -5.24 -5.38
CA GLY A 218 -3.49 -5.74 -4.18
C GLY A 218 -4.44 -6.00 -3.02
N ILE A 219 -5.41 -5.12 -2.79
CA ILE A 219 -6.19 -5.07 -1.54
C ILE A 219 -7.00 -6.35 -1.28
N ARG A 220 -7.44 -7.05 -2.34
CA ARG A 220 -8.15 -8.33 -2.21
C ARG A 220 -7.35 -9.43 -1.50
N ASN A 221 -6.02 -9.30 -1.46
CA ASN A 221 -5.12 -10.28 -0.85
C ASN A 221 -4.77 -9.94 0.61
N VAL A 222 -5.19 -8.77 1.10
CA VAL A 222 -5.00 -8.36 2.50
C VAL A 222 -5.88 -9.24 3.39
N THR A 223 -5.40 -9.56 4.59
CA THR A 223 -6.16 -10.39 5.53
C THR A 223 -7.33 -9.60 6.10
N HIS A 224 -7.05 -8.41 6.61
CA HIS A 224 -8.00 -7.47 7.18
C HIS A 224 -8.08 -6.18 6.35
N MET A 225 -8.99 -6.17 5.38
CA MET A 225 -9.17 -5.02 4.49
C MET A 225 -9.58 -3.75 5.24
N ASP A 226 -10.39 -3.87 6.29
CA ASP A 226 -10.78 -2.78 7.19
C ASP A 226 -9.56 -2.13 7.85
N ARG A 227 -8.62 -2.92 8.37
CA ARG A 227 -7.38 -2.41 8.98
C ARG A 227 -6.48 -1.71 7.97
N ALA A 228 -6.35 -2.26 6.76
CA ALA A 228 -5.59 -1.61 5.69
C ALA A 228 -6.24 -0.30 5.23
N LEU A 229 -7.58 -0.21 5.19
CA LEU A 229 -8.30 1.03 4.90
C LEU A 229 -8.10 2.08 6.01
N GLN A 230 -8.12 1.66 7.28
CA GLN A 230 -7.82 2.54 8.42
C GLN A 230 -6.38 3.06 8.36
N GLU A 231 -5.41 2.21 8.04
CA GLU A 231 -4.01 2.62 7.85
C GLU A 231 -3.86 3.58 6.67
N ALA A 232 -4.55 3.32 5.55
CA ALA A 232 -4.59 4.24 4.41
C ALA A 232 -5.14 5.61 4.82
N HIS A 233 -6.19 5.65 5.63
CA HIS A 233 -6.75 6.88 6.17
C HIS A 233 -5.76 7.58 7.12
N ARG A 234 -5.09 6.84 8.00
CA ARG A 234 -4.13 7.39 8.97
C ARG A 234 -2.96 8.10 8.29
N VAL A 235 -2.34 7.48 7.29
CA VAL A 235 -1.12 7.99 6.64
C VAL A 235 -1.38 9.12 5.64
N LEU A 236 -2.62 9.26 5.15
CA LEU A 236 -3.03 10.38 4.29
C LEU A 236 -3.14 11.66 5.10
N LYS A 237 -2.75 12.81 4.52
CA LYS A 237 -3.02 14.13 5.10
C LYS A 237 -4.50 14.49 5.06
N PRO A 238 -4.98 15.46 5.86
CA PRO A 238 -6.25 16.13 5.60
C PRO A 238 -6.28 16.71 4.17
N GLY A 239 -7.36 16.47 3.44
CA GLY A 239 -7.50 16.72 2.01
C GLY A 239 -6.88 15.65 1.10
N GLY A 240 -6.18 14.67 1.67
CA GLY A 240 -5.54 13.58 0.96
C GLY A 240 -6.55 12.63 0.31
N ARG A 241 -6.15 11.98 -0.77
CA ARG A 241 -7.03 11.16 -1.61
C ARG A 241 -6.60 9.70 -1.63
N PHE A 242 -7.56 8.83 -1.33
CA PHE A 242 -7.45 7.39 -1.53
C PHE A 242 -7.96 7.02 -2.93
N LEU A 243 -7.22 6.15 -3.62
CA LEU A 243 -7.68 5.49 -4.84
C LEU A 243 -7.33 4.00 -4.80
N CYS A 244 -8.33 3.16 -5.04
CA CYS A 244 -8.16 1.71 -5.19
C CYS A 244 -8.60 1.28 -6.58
N LEU A 245 -7.77 0.48 -7.27
CA LEU A 245 -8.12 -0.16 -8.53
C LEU A 245 -8.17 -1.66 -8.29
N GLU A 246 -9.34 -2.29 -8.35
CA GLU A 246 -9.46 -3.71 -8.05
C GLU A 246 -10.54 -4.39 -8.90
N PHE A 247 -10.41 -5.71 -9.08
CA PHE A 247 -11.46 -6.51 -9.71
C PHE A 247 -12.75 -6.43 -8.88
N SER A 248 -13.89 -6.44 -9.56
CA SER A 248 -15.20 -6.35 -8.91
C SER A 248 -16.25 -7.18 -9.64
N GLN A 249 -17.52 -6.96 -9.33
CA GLN A 249 -18.61 -7.73 -9.90
C GLN A 249 -19.06 -7.17 -11.25
N VAL A 250 -19.26 -8.07 -12.21
CA VAL A 250 -19.67 -7.73 -13.56
C VAL A 250 -21.17 -7.43 -13.60
N ASP A 251 -21.53 -6.22 -13.99
CA ASP A 251 -22.92 -5.73 -13.97
C ASP A 251 -23.78 -6.39 -15.07
N ASN A 252 -23.17 -6.75 -16.19
CA ASN A 252 -23.86 -7.30 -17.36
C ASN A 252 -23.91 -8.85 -17.32
N PRO A 253 -25.10 -9.48 -17.31
CA PRO A 253 -25.22 -10.94 -17.20
C PRO A 253 -24.58 -11.74 -18.34
N LEU A 254 -24.53 -11.18 -19.56
CA LEU A 254 -23.88 -11.84 -20.70
C LEU A 254 -22.36 -11.79 -20.57
N VAL A 255 -21.83 -10.62 -20.19
CA VAL A 255 -20.39 -10.42 -19.96
C VAL A 255 -19.94 -11.27 -18.78
N SER A 256 -20.75 -11.35 -17.71
CA SER A 256 -20.47 -12.19 -16.54
C SER A 256 -20.33 -13.65 -16.97
N LYS A 257 -21.29 -14.23 -17.71
CA LYS A 257 -21.19 -15.63 -18.15
C LYS A 257 -19.93 -15.91 -18.99
N LEU A 258 -19.59 -15.00 -19.91
CA LEU A 258 -18.38 -15.14 -20.73
C LEU A 258 -17.11 -15.01 -19.89
N TYR A 259 -17.09 -14.06 -18.95
CA TYR A 259 -15.99 -13.84 -18.03
C TYR A 259 -15.81 -15.03 -17.08
N ASP A 260 -16.89 -15.60 -16.58
CA ASP A 260 -16.90 -16.80 -15.72
C ASP A 260 -16.30 -17.99 -16.47
N LEU A 261 -16.75 -18.23 -17.71
CA LEU A 261 -16.24 -19.31 -18.55
C LEU A 261 -14.74 -19.14 -18.82
N TYR A 262 -14.33 -17.93 -19.23
CA TYR A 262 -12.93 -17.61 -19.46
C TYR A 262 -12.10 -17.78 -18.19
N SER A 263 -12.57 -17.26 -17.06
CA SER A 263 -11.82 -17.28 -15.80
C SER A 263 -11.66 -18.68 -15.24
N PHE A 264 -12.69 -19.54 -15.28
CA PHE A 264 -12.58 -20.88 -14.70
C PHE A 264 -11.96 -21.92 -15.64
N GLN A 265 -12.17 -21.79 -16.95
CA GLN A 265 -11.76 -22.82 -17.90
C GLN A 265 -10.50 -22.47 -18.68
N VAL A 266 -10.19 -21.18 -18.85
CA VAL A 266 -9.08 -20.75 -19.70
C VAL A 266 -7.90 -20.27 -18.88
N ILE A 267 -8.12 -19.40 -17.89
CA ILE A 267 -7.03 -18.76 -17.13
C ILE A 267 -6.16 -19.79 -16.39
N PRO A 268 -6.69 -20.72 -15.56
CA PRO A 268 -5.87 -21.72 -14.87
C PRO A 268 -5.12 -22.65 -15.82
N VAL A 269 -5.77 -23.10 -16.91
CA VAL A 269 -5.16 -23.98 -17.92
C VAL A 269 -3.99 -23.31 -18.61
N LEU A 270 -4.17 -22.05 -19.05
CA LEU A 270 -3.08 -21.28 -19.63
C LEU A 270 -1.96 -21.01 -18.61
N GLY A 271 -2.32 -20.75 -17.36
CA GLY A 271 -1.37 -20.62 -16.25
C GLY A 271 -0.51 -21.86 -16.05
N GLU A 272 -1.09 -23.05 -16.15
CA GLU A 272 -0.32 -24.31 -16.10
C GLU A 272 0.58 -24.48 -17.31
N VAL A 273 0.05 -24.27 -18.52
CA VAL A 273 0.81 -24.48 -19.77
C VAL A 273 2.01 -23.53 -19.87
N ILE A 274 1.89 -22.29 -19.39
CA ILE A 274 2.91 -21.25 -19.61
C ILE A 274 3.74 -21.00 -18.35
N ALA A 275 3.08 -20.95 -17.19
CA ALA A 275 3.74 -20.65 -15.93
C ALA A 275 4.08 -21.90 -15.11
N GLY A 276 3.47 -23.06 -15.40
CA GLY A 276 3.61 -24.29 -14.60
C GLY A 276 3.07 -24.10 -13.18
N ASN A 277 2.04 -23.28 -13.01
CA ASN A 277 1.57 -22.86 -11.68
C ASN A 277 0.05 -22.69 -11.62
N TRP A 278 -0.70 -23.75 -11.94
CA TRP A 278 -2.17 -23.80 -11.87
C TRP A 278 -2.75 -23.18 -10.59
N LYS A 279 -2.20 -23.56 -9.42
CA LYS A 279 -2.74 -23.17 -8.10
C LYS A 279 -2.77 -21.66 -7.90
N SER A 280 -1.76 -20.95 -8.37
CA SER A 280 -1.70 -19.48 -8.25
C SER A 280 -2.79 -18.79 -9.08
N TYR A 281 -3.06 -19.32 -10.28
CA TYR A 281 -4.11 -18.80 -11.16
C TYR A 281 -5.51 -19.18 -10.69
N GLN A 282 -5.66 -20.34 -10.05
CA GLN A 282 -6.91 -20.73 -9.40
C GLN A 282 -7.21 -19.80 -8.21
N TYR A 283 -6.26 -19.63 -7.28
CA TYR A 283 -6.40 -18.71 -6.14
C TYR A 283 -6.78 -17.30 -6.60
N LEU A 284 -6.17 -16.82 -7.67
CA LEU A 284 -6.47 -15.53 -8.27
C LEU A 284 -7.94 -15.39 -8.67
N VAL A 285 -8.50 -16.37 -9.38
CA VAL A 285 -9.93 -16.36 -9.76
C VAL A 285 -10.83 -16.45 -8.54
N GLU A 286 -10.48 -17.28 -7.56
CA GLU A 286 -11.24 -17.43 -6.32
C GLU A 286 -11.23 -16.15 -5.47
N SER A 287 -10.09 -15.46 -5.37
CA SER A 287 -9.93 -14.19 -4.65
C SER A 287 -10.81 -13.09 -5.24
N ILE A 288 -10.95 -13.04 -6.57
CA ILE A 288 -11.82 -12.08 -7.26
C ILE A 288 -13.29 -12.31 -6.89
N ARG A 289 -13.71 -13.57 -6.75
CA ARG A 289 -15.10 -13.91 -6.38
C ARG A 289 -15.44 -13.61 -4.93
N LYS A 290 -14.44 -13.68 -4.06
CA LYS A 290 -14.59 -13.38 -2.63
C LYS A 290 -14.50 -11.88 -2.33
N PHE A 291 -14.01 -11.08 -3.27
CA PHE A 291 -13.91 -9.65 -3.09
C PHE A 291 -15.30 -9.00 -2.99
N PRO A 292 -15.52 -8.05 -2.07
CA PRO A 292 -16.80 -7.37 -1.91
C PRO A 292 -17.30 -6.71 -3.20
N ALA A 293 -18.62 -6.60 -3.32
CA ALA A 293 -19.22 -5.87 -4.44
C ALA A 293 -18.89 -4.36 -4.35
N GLN A 294 -19.12 -3.62 -5.45
CA GLN A 294 -18.74 -2.21 -5.54
C GLN A 294 -19.33 -1.35 -4.41
N GLU A 295 -20.62 -1.50 -4.11
CA GLU A 295 -21.29 -0.72 -3.05
C GLU A 295 -20.81 -1.14 -1.66
N GLU A 296 -20.69 -2.44 -1.40
CA GLU A 296 -20.19 -2.98 -0.12
C GLU A 296 -18.75 -2.49 0.15
N PHE A 297 -17.86 -2.56 -0.85
CA PHE A 297 -16.51 -2.05 -0.70
C PHE A 297 -16.47 -0.53 -0.51
N LYS A 298 -17.41 0.21 -1.12
CA LYS A 298 -17.57 1.65 -0.89
C LYS A 298 -17.97 1.92 0.57
N GLU A 299 -18.93 1.19 1.11
CA GLU A 299 -19.35 1.31 2.52
C GLU A 299 -18.16 1.03 3.46
N MET A 300 -17.36 0.00 3.18
CA MET A 300 -16.14 -0.28 3.97
C MET A 300 -15.14 0.89 3.96
N ILE A 301 -15.00 1.59 2.83
CA ILE A 301 -14.13 2.77 2.73
C ILE A 301 -14.72 3.94 3.53
N GLU A 302 -16.04 4.12 3.51
CA GLU A 302 -16.74 5.13 4.32
C GLU A 302 -16.58 4.86 5.82
N ASP A 303 -16.72 3.60 6.24
CA ASP A 303 -16.54 3.15 7.63
C ASP A 303 -15.11 3.38 8.15
N ALA A 304 -14.11 3.33 7.27
CA ALA A 304 -12.72 3.66 7.61
C ALA A 304 -12.49 5.17 7.85
N GLY A 305 -13.49 6.02 7.61
CA GLY A 305 -13.45 7.46 7.85
C GLY A 305 -13.31 8.32 6.59
N PHE A 306 -13.22 7.73 5.41
CA PHE A 306 -13.19 8.49 4.17
C PHE A 306 -14.55 9.12 3.84
N GLN A 307 -14.51 10.31 3.26
CA GLN A 307 -15.69 11.04 2.83
C GLN A 307 -15.72 11.20 1.31
N LYS A 308 -16.92 11.49 0.78
CA LYS A 308 -17.19 11.63 -0.66
C LYS A 308 -16.73 10.40 -1.45
N VAL A 309 -16.99 9.21 -0.91
CA VAL A 309 -16.55 7.97 -1.52
C VAL A 309 -17.40 7.71 -2.76
N THR A 310 -16.72 7.41 -3.86
CA THR A 310 -17.33 7.12 -5.16
C THR A 310 -16.60 5.94 -5.78
N TYR A 311 -17.28 5.24 -6.69
CA TYR A 311 -16.64 4.24 -7.53
C TYR A 311 -17.03 4.40 -9.00
N GLU A 312 -16.18 3.92 -9.89
CA GLU A 312 -16.42 3.85 -11.32
C GLU A 312 -16.12 2.42 -11.82
N SER A 313 -17.14 1.74 -12.34
CA SER A 313 -17.00 0.45 -13.01
C SER A 313 -16.34 0.62 -14.38
N LEU A 314 -15.28 -0.15 -14.63
CA LEU A 314 -14.58 -0.25 -15.90
C LEU A 314 -14.90 -1.61 -16.55
N SER A 315 -14.94 -1.63 -17.88
CA SER A 315 -15.16 -2.86 -18.67
C SER A 315 -16.39 -3.67 -18.21
N SER A 316 -17.52 -3.00 -17.99
CA SER A 316 -18.78 -3.58 -17.48
C SER A 316 -18.70 -4.19 -16.08
N GLY A 317 -17.84 -3.65 -15.21
CA GLY A 317 -17.75 -4.05 -13.79
C GLY A 317 -16.67 -5.08 -13.49
N ILE A 318 -15.93 -5.56 -14.50
CA ILE A 318 -14.78 -6.47 -14.28
C ILE A 318 -13.78 -5.84 -13.30
N VAL A 319 -13.56 -4.54 -13.41
CA VAL A 319 -12.69 -3.76 -12.52
C VAL A 319 -13.43 -2.51 -12.09
N ALA A 320 -13.19 -2.04 -10.88
CA ALA A 320 -13.68 -0.77 -10.38
C ALA A 320 -12.52 0.11 -9.89
N ILE A 321 -12.68 1.43 -10.04
CA ILE A 321 -11.86 2.42 -9.33
C ILE A 321 -12.70 3.00 -8.21
N HIS A 322 -12.33 2.72 -6.97
CA HIS A 322 -12.90 3.38 -5.78
C HIS A 322 -12.03 4.56 -5.38
N SER A 323 -12.66 5.65 -4.93
CA SER A 323 -11.96 6.84 -4.48
C SER A 323 -12.69 7.53 -3.34
N GLY A 324 -11.93 8.00 -2.35
CA GLY A 324 -12.43 8.76 -1.21
C GLY A 324 -11.41 9.81 -0.75
N PHE A 325 -11.85 10.74 0.08
CA PHE A 325 -11.01 11.81 0.64
C PHE A 325 -10.99 11.76 2.16
N LYS A 326 -9.83 12.01 2.76
CA LYS A 326 -9.75 12.34 4.19
C LYS A 326 -10.07 13.83 4.34
N LEU A 327 -11.16 14.19 5.01
CA LEU A 327 -11.63 15.58 5.13
C LEU A 327 -11.57 16.09 6.57
#